data_AF-A0A8T2HSG7-F1
#
_entry.id   AF-A0A8T2HSG7-F1
#
_cell.length_a   1.000
_cell.length_b   1.000
_cell.length_c   1.000
_cell.angle_alpha   90.00
_cell.angle_beta   90.00
_cell.angle_gamma   90.00
#
_symmetry.space_group_name_H-M   'P 1'
#
loop_
_entity.id
_entity.type
_entity.pdbx_description
1 polymer ?
#
loop_
_entity_poly.entity_id
_entity_poly.type
_entity_poly.pdbx_seq_one_letter_code
_entity_poly.pdbx_strand_id
1 'polypeptide(L)'
;MMSKMIQALEGGKNALLEAPTGSGKTLSLLCASLAWQQREKQRIEEGMAQQRAEMAAHAAGFDAQGLPVSDTTPLNPTVRIGEIKYDLFTLPTDATEQSKNSPDSQFQVNLDSASPSTGGNNKDSGSGGGGGGFVKSEQPAASTNPNTGGGFLPADHPAATNPGEPPVIQNQKPPRIYYATRTHSQIAQVVAELKRSGYTPRMAVLASKQHYCVNSHARGQKGPLEQACDELLKESQCNYFKGVNTMLNTAVTRTVHDIEDLCKVGKRQKGCPYYLSRKLSQDAELIFGPYNYLVDPVVCRSMGIELENTIIIFDEAHNIEDVAREAASLDLERFTVMETLVA
;
A
#
# COMPACT_ATOMS: atom_id res chain seq x y z
N MET A 1 -6.16 10.35 21.83
CA MET A 1 -5.70 9.85 20.51
C MET A 1 -6.06 8.37 20.32
N MET A 2 -5.57 7.45 21.15
CA MET A 2 -5.80 5.99 21.00
C MET A 2 -7.28 5.59 20.90
N SER A 3 -8.17 6.08 21.79
CA SER A 3 -9.60 5.75 21.74
C SER A 3 -10.27 6.17 20.43
N LYS A 4 -10.00 7.39 19.93
CA LYS A 4 -10.52 7.86 18.64
C LYS A 4 -10.01 7.00 17.47
N MET A 5 -8.75 6.55 17.56
CA MET A 5 -8.17 5.69 16.53
C MET A 5 -8.82 4.30 16.51
N ILE A 6 -9.01 3.67 17.68
CA ILE A 6 -9.70 2.38 17.79
C ILE A 6 -11.13 2.49 17.24
N GLN A 7 -11.87 3.55 17.58
CA GLN A 7 -13.21 3.78 17.04
C GLN A 7 -13.22 3.95 15.51
N ALA A 8 -12.21 4.61 14.95
CA ALA A 8 -12.06 4.74 13.51
C ALA A 8 -11.82 3.38 12.84
N LEU A 9 -10.92 2.57 13.42
CA LEU A 9 -10.61 1.23 12.92
C LEU A 9 -11.82 0.29 13.02
N GLU A 10 -12.51 0.25 14.16
CA GLU A 10 -13.73 -0.55 14.35
C GLU A 10 -14.86 -0.13 13.38
N GLY A 11 -14.95 1.16 13.06
CA GLY A 11 -15.94 1.67 12.11
C GLY A 11 -15.53 1.60 10.64
N GLY A 12 -14.30 1.15 10.32
CA GLY A 12 -13.77 1.21 8.95
C GLY A 12 -13.70 2.63 8.39
N LYS A 13 -13.43 3.64 9.24
CA LYS A 13 -13.48 5.07 8.89
C LYS A 13 -12.09 5.68 8.76
N ASN A 14 -12.03 6.75 7.95
CA ASN A 14 -10.88 7.65 7.92
C ASN A 14 -10.90 8.59 9.13
N ALA A 15 -9.75 8.82 9.73
CA ALA A 15 -9.60 9.73 10.87
C ALA A 15 -8.41 10.66 10.68
N LEU A 16 -8.65 11.96 10.90
CA LEU A 16 -7.58 12.96 11.02
C LEU A 16 -7.33 13.23 12.51
N LEU A 17 -6.16 12.81 12.99
CA LEU A 17 -5.80 12.87 14.40
C LEU A 17 -4.70 13.90 14.65
N GLU A 18 -5.05 14.98 15.34
CA GLU A 18 -4.08 15.99 15.77
C GLU A 18 -3.64 15.71 17.22
N ALA A 19 -2.35 15.96 17.49
CA ALA A 19 -1.79 15.90 18.83
C ALA A 19 -0.63 16.92 18.93
N PRO A 20 -0.29 17.41 20.12
CA PRO A 20 0.89 18.26 20.29
C PRO A 20 2.19 17.47 20.06
N THR A 21 3.26 18.16 19.67
CA THR A 21 4.59 17.56 19.55
C THR A 21 5.08 17.01 20.90
N GLY A 22 5.80 15.89 20.89
CA GLY A 22 6.34 15.28 22.11
C GLY A 22 5.33 14.47 22.94
N SER A 23 4.07 14.33 22.50
CA SER A 23 3.04 13.59 23.24
C SER A 23 3.04 12.07 23.02
N GLY A 24 4.12 11.51 22.46
CA GLY A 24 4.20 10.08 22.12
C GLY A 24 3.22 9.64 21.02
N LYS A 25 2.97 10.49 20.02
CA LYS A 25 2.05 10.21 18.90
C LYS A 25 2.38 8.90 18.19
N THR A 26 3.63 8.76 17.77
CA THR A 26 4.14 7.61 17.04
C THR A 26 3.89 6.31 17.79
N LEU A 27 4.26 6.24 19.08
CA LEU A 27 4.04 5.06 19.90
C LEU A 27 2.55 4.80 20.13
N SER A 28 1.75 5.85 20.35
CA SER A 28 0.29 5.71 20.50
C SER A 28 -0.38 5.17 19.23
N LEU A 29 0.00 5.66 18.06
CA LEU A 29 -0.48 5.20 16.74
C LEU A 29 -0.11 3.73 16.53
N LEU A 30 1.15 3.38 16.76
CA LEU A 30 1.67 2.03 16.56
C LEU A 30 0.99 1.02 17.50
N CYS A 31 0.97 1.31 18.80
CA CYS A 31 0.41 0.40 19.81
C CYS A 31 -1.08 0.17 19.61
N ALA A 32 -1.87 1.22 19.37
CA ALA A 32 -3.30 1.04 19.22
C ALA A 32 -3.66 0.35 17.88
N SER A 33 -2.84 0.50 16.83
CA SER A 33 -3.07 -0.17 15.53
C SER A 33 -2.75 -1.65 15.63
N LEU A 34 -1.61 -1.99 16.26
CA LEU A 34 -1.20 -3.37 16.50
C LEU A 34 -2.15 -4.08 17.46
N ALA A 35 -2.59 -3.42 18.54
CA ALA A 35 -3.56 -3.97 19.47
C ALA A 35 -4.88 -4.32 18.78
N TRP A 36 -5.39 -3.40 17.94
CA TRP A 36 -6.60 -3.63 17.17
C TRP A 36 -6.41 -4.77 16.16
N GLN A 37 -5.31 -4.77 15.40
CA GLN A 37 -5.00 -5.81 14.41
C GLN A 37 -4.90 -7.20 15.07
N GLN A 38 -4.28 -7.32 16.25
CA GLN A 38 -4.19 -8.57 16.98
C GLN A 38 -5.56 -9.09 17.41
N ARG A 39 -6.43 -8.21 17.95
CA ARG A 39 -7.80 -8.56 18.30
C ARG A 39 -8.60 -8.99 17.07
N GLU A 40 -8.45 -8.28 15.96
CA GLU A 40 -9.16 -8.59 14.73
C GLU A 40 -8.69 -9.91 14.11
N LYS A 41 -7.40 -10.18 14.16
CA LYS A 41 -6.83 -11.47 13.78
C LYS A 41 -7.43 -12.62 14.60
N GLN A 42 -7.52 -12.47 15.93
CA GLN A 42 -8.14 -13.46 16.80
C GLN A 42 -9.62 -13.69 16.44
N ARG A 43 -10.39 -12.61 16.24
CA ARG A 43 -11.79 -12.68 15.83
C ARG A 43 -11.99 -13.46 14.53
N ILE A 44 -11.13 -13.21 13.54
CA ILE A 44 -11.15 -13.89 12.24
C ILE A 44 -10.76 -15.37 12.39
N GLU A 45 -9.70 -15.67 13.15
CA GLU A 45 -9.24 -17.04 13.40
C GLU A 45 -10.28 -17.88 14.13
N GLU A 46 -10.94 -17.32 15.15
CA GLU A 46 -12.05 -17.95 15.89
C GLU A 46 -13.25 -18.21 14.97
N GLY A 47 -13.62 -17.22 14.15
CA GLY A 47 -14.71 -17.35 13.19
C GLY A 47 -14.46 -18.42 12.12
N MET A 48 -13.25 -18.49 11.58
CA MET A 48 -12.86 -19.54 10.64
C MET A 48 -12.83 -20.92 11.30
N ALA A 49 -12.40 -21.01 12.57
CA ALA A 49 -12.40 -22.27 13.31
C ALA A 49 -13.81 -22.79 13.54
N GLN A 50 -14.76 -21.90 13.89
CA GLN A 50 -16.18 -22.24 14.05
C GLN A 50 -16.78 -22.77 12.74
N GLN A 51 -16.59 -22.06 11.62
CA GLN A 51 -17.08 -22.52 10.32
C GLN A 51 -16.49 -23.86 9.89
N ARG A 52 -15.18 -24.08 10.13
CA ARG A 52 -14.54 -25.37 9.85
C ARG A 52 -15.13 -26.50 10.69
N ALA A 53 -15.43 -26.23 11.96
CA ALA A 53 -16.07 -27.21 12.85
C ALA A 53 -17.49 -27.54 12.39
N GLU A 54 -18.28 -26.54 11.99
CA GLU A 54 -19.65 -26.73 11.44
C GLU A 54 -19.63 -27.55 10.15
N MET A 55 -18.74 -27.22 9.20
CA MET A 55 -18.58 -27.99 7.96
C MET A 55 -18.14 -29.44 8.22
N ALA A 56 -17.25 -29.66 9.18
CA ALA A 56 -16.80 -30.99 9.55
C ALA A 56 -17.92 -31.82 10.21
N ALA A 57 -18.74 -31.20 11.07
CA ALA A 57 -19.91 -31.84 11.65
C ALA A 57 -20.91 -32.26 10.57
N HIS A 58 -21.25 -31.34 9.66
CA HIS A 58 -22.15 -31.63 8.54
C HIS A 58 -21.61 -32.74 7.63
N ALA A 59 -20.30 -32.75 7.34
CA ALA A 59 -19.66 -33.81 6.55
C ALA A 59 -19.65 -35.17 7.26
N ALA A 60 -19.64 -35.19 8.59
CA ALA A 60 -19.72 -36.40 9.42
C ALA A 60 -21.16 -36.89 9.63
N GLY A 61 -22.16 -36.23 9.06
CA GLY A 61 -23.57 -36.59 9.21
C GLY A 61 -24.16 -36.20 10.56
N PHE A 62 -23.64 -35.14 11.21
CA PHE A 62 -24.20 -34.56 12.43
C PHE A 62 -24.52 -33.07 12.20
N ASP A 63 -25.64 -32.59 12.73
CA ASP A 63 -25.96 -31.16 12.70
C ASP A 63 -25.15 -30.35 13.74
N ALA A 64 -25.31 -29.03 13.75
CA ALA A 64 -24.63 -28.12 14.69
C ALA A 64 -24.98 -28.39 16.17
N GLN A 65 -26.01 -29.19 16.46
CA GLN A 65 -26.42 -29.63 17.79
C GLN A 65 -25.95 -31.06 18.12
N GLY A 66 -25.21 -31.74 17.23
CA GLY A 66 -24.68 -33.08 17.44
C GLY A 66 -25.71 -34.21 17.25
N LEU A 67 -26.83 -33.94 16.57
CA LEU A 67 -27.82 -34.96 16.20
C LEU A 67 -27.50 -35.56 14.83
N PRO A 68 -27.70 -36.87 14.62
CA PRO A 68 -27.48 -37.50 13.33
C PRO A 68 -28.42 -36.90 12.28
N VAL A 69 -27.86 -36.41 11.18
CA VAL A 69 -28.60 -35.89 10.02
C VAL A 69 -29.33 -37.07 9.40
N SER A 70 -30.63 -37.19 9.67
CA SER A 70 -31.43 -38.28 9.15
C SER A 70 -31.55 -38.17 7.62
N ASP A 71 -31.05 -39.17 6.91
CA ASP A 71 -31.27 -39.40 5.47
C ASP A 71 -32.75 -39.20 5.10
N THR A 72 -33.05 -38.05 4.52
CA THR A 72 -34.29 -37.82 3.77
C THR A 72 -33.95 -37.24 2.41
N THR A 73 -33.27 -38.04 1.59
CA THR A 73 -33.51 -38.00 0.13
C THR A 73 -33.59 -39.44 -0.37
N PRO A 74 -34.52 -39.77 -1.28
CA PRO A 74 -34.19 -39.52 -2.69
C PRO A 74 -35.36 -39.25 -3.66
N LEU A 75 -35.13 -38.41 -4.68
CA LEU A 75 -35.15 -38.76 -6.12
C LEU A 75 -35.08 -37.48 -7.00
N ASN A 76 -33.98 -37.34 -7.73
CA ASN A 76 -33.81 -36.45 -8.90
C ASN A 76 -34.29 -37.24 -10.15
N PRO A 77 -34.76 -36.64 -11.27
CA PRO A 77 -33.81 -36.09 -12.26
C PRO A 77 -34.33 -34.88 -13.06
N THR A 78 -33.47 -33.88 -13.34
CA THR A 78 -33.02 -33.52 -14.71
C THR A 78 -32.18 -32.23 -14.64
N VAL A 79 -30.85 -32.39 -14.65
CA VAL A 79 -29.95 -31.35 -15.20
C VAL A 79 -28.99 -32.09 -16.12
N ARG A 80 -28.98 -31.67 -17.39
CA ARG A 80 -28.16 -32.26 -18.45
C ARG A 80 -26.68 -32.00 -18.17
N ILE A 81 -25.88 -33.06 -18.21
CA ILE A 81 -24.42 -32.99 -18.21
C ILE A 81 -23.99 -32.46 -19.58
N GLY A 82 -23.46 -31.23 -19.62
CA GLY A 82 -22.56 -30.78 -20.67
C GLY A 82 -21.14 -31.11 -20.24
N GLU A 83 -20.42 -31.86 -21.06
CA GLU A 83 -19.02 -32.22 -20.87
C GLU A 83 -18.16 -30.96 -20.70
N ILE A 84 -17.46 -30.84 -19.57
CA ILE A 84 -16.32 -29.92 -19.44
C ILE A 84 -15.07 -30.80 -19.41
N LYS A 85 -14.32 -30.76 -20.49
CA LYS A 85 -12.97 -31.32 -20.60
C LYS A 85 -12.03 -30.52 -19.70
N TYR A 86 -11.29 -31.22 -18.84
CA TYR A 86 -10.12 -30.68 -18.17
C TYR A 86 -8.96 -30.66 -19.17
N ASP A 87 -8.54 -29.49 -19.62
CA ASP A 87 -7.27 -29.36 -20.34
C ASP A 87 -6.13 -29.07 -19.37
N LEU A 88 -5.16 -29.96 -19.48
CA LEU A 88 -3.95 -30.11 -18.73
C LEU A 88 -2.98 -28.95 -19.02
N PHE A 89 -2.48 -28.38 -17.94
CA PHE A 89 -1.35 -27.45 -17.87
C PHE A 89 -0.24 -27.83 -18.87
N THR A 90 0.02 -26.98 -19.87
CA THR A 90 1.23 -27.06 -20.71
C THR A 90 1.87 -25.68 -20.80
N LEU A 91 3.15 -25.62 -20.41
CA LEU A 91 4.03 -24.46 -20.51
C LEU A 91 4.34 -24.15 -21.99
N PRO A 92 4.40 -22.87 -22.44
CA PRO A 92 4.94 -22.56 -23.75
C PRO A 92 6.45 -22.29 -23.67
N THR A 93 7.20 -23.05 -24.46
CA THR A 93 8.57 -22.77 -24.92
C THR A 93 8.57 -21.82 -26.11
N ASP A 94 9.66 -21.05 -26.24
CA ASP A 94 9.96 -20.06 -27.27
C ASP A 94 9.81 -20.51 -28.74
N ALA A 95 9.39 -19.58 -29.62
CA ALA A 95 10.20 -19.00 -30.72
C ALA A 95 9.41 -18.61 -32.00
N THR A 96 9.66 -17.36 -32.44
CA THR A 96 9.75 -16.84 -33.83
C THR A 96 8.54 -16.72 -34.79
N GLU A 97 8.27 -15.44 -35.13
CA GLU A 97 8.19 -14.82 -36.47
C GLU A 97 6.89 -14.75 -37.33
N GLN A 98 6.66 -13.50 -37.79
CA GLN A 98 6.10 -13.00 -39.06
C GLN A 98 4.59 -12.74 -39.25
N SER A 99 4.27 -11.42 -39.21
CA SER A 99 3.66 -10.59 -40.28
C SER A 99 2.33 -11.02 -40.94
N LYS A 100 1.32 -10.12 -40.85
CA LYS A 100 0.60 -9.52 -42.00
C LYS A 100 -0.39 -8.41 -41.59
N ASN A 101 -0.40 -7.35 -42.41
CA ASN A 101 -1.27 -6.16 -42.48
C ASN A 101 -2.79 -6.50 -42.44
N SER A 102 -3.75 -5.62 -42.11
CA SER A 102 -4.06 -4.30 -42.69
C SER A 102 -5.24 -3.63 -41.90
N PRO A 103 -5.66 -2.39 -42.23
CA PRO A 103 -6.27 -1.40 -41.32
C PRO A 103 -7.77 -1.14 -41.53
N ASP A 104 -8.36 -0.35 -40.61
CA ASP A 104 -9.48 0.62 -40.73
C ASP A 104 -10.04 0.82 -39.29
N SER A 105 -10.46 1.97 -38.76
CA SER A 105 -10.81 3.30 -39.29
C SER A 105 -11.01 4.28 -38.12
N GLN A 106 -10.63 5.54 -38.36
CA GLN A 106 -11.28 6.82 -37.98
C GLN A 106 -11.94 6.99 -36.59
N PHE A 107 -11.46 7.99 -35.84
CA PHE A 107 -12.36 8.99 -35.24
C PHE A 107 -11.70 10.36 -35.13
N GLN A 108 -12.35 11.36 -35.72
CA GLN A 108 -11.94 12.77 -35.84
C GLN A 108 -12.13 13.54 -34.52
N VAL A 109 -11.20 14.45 -34.22
CA VAL A 109 -11.43 15.59 -33.32
C VAL A 109 -11.79 16.82 -34.15
N ASN A 110 -12.96 17.41 -33.86
CA ASN A 110 -13.36 18.70 -34.41
C ASN A 110 -12.63 19.83 -33.67
N LEU A 111 -11.87 20.60 -34.43
CA LEU A 111 -11.33 21.91 -34.07
C LEU A 111 -12.42 22.95 -34.38
N ASP A 112 -12.92 23.65 -33.37
CA ASP A 112 -13.58 24.94 -33.59
C ASP A 112 -12.61 26.07 -33.30
N SER A 113 -12.24 26.73 -34.40
CA SER A 113 -11.53 27.99 -34.47
C SER A 113 -12.46 29.17 -34.21
N ALA A 114 -12.05 30.12 -33.37
CA ALA A 114 -12.38 31.53 -33.54
C ALA A 114 -11.20 32.40 -33.07
N SER A 115 -10.64 33.12 -34.02
CA SER A 115 -9.53 34.06 -33.90
C SER A 115 -10.06 35.50 -33.57
N PRO A 116 -9.31 36.58 -33.81
CA PRO A 116 -8.51 37.27 -32.79
C PRO A 116 -8.91 38.75 -32.61
N SER A 117 -8.44 39.42 -31.56
CA SER A 117 -8.34 40.87 -31.58
C SER A 117 -7.08 41.38 -30.91
N THR A 118 -6.30 42.07 -31.74
CA THR A 118 -5.09 42.85 -31.56
C THR A 118 -5.17 43.97 -30.52
N GLY A 119 -4.03 44.25 -29.88
CA GLY A 119 -3.52 45.63 -29.78
C GLY A 119 -3.18 46.17 -28.39
N GLY A 120 -1.87 46.40 -28.14
CA GLY A 120 -1.42 47.68 -27.60
C GLY A 120 -0.82 47.73 -26.18
N ASN A 121 0.51 47.69 -26.13
CA ASN A 121 1.45 48.20 -25.11
C ASN A 121 0.95 49.19 -24.04
N ASN A 122 1.37 49.03 -22.78
CA ASN A 122 2.36 49.92 -22.13
C ASN A 122 2.84 49.45 -20.75
N LYS A 123 4.08 49.86 -20.45
CA LYS A 123 4.79 49.78 -19.17
C LYS A 123 4.10 50.64 -18.09
N ASP A 124 4.19 50.26 -16.82
CA ASP A 124 5.01 50.96 -15.81
C ASP A 124 4.76 50.45 -14.38
N SER A 125 5.79 50.70 -13.58
CA SER A 125 5.99 50.50 -12.14
C SER A 125 4.98 51.22 -11.25
N GLY A 126 4.89 50.81 -9.97
CA GLY A 126 4.40 51.71 -8.91
C GLY A 126 3.78 51.05 -7.70
N SER A 127 4.42 51.26 -6.55
CA SER A 127 4.02 50.86 -5.21
C SER A 127 3.11 51.92 -4.54
N GLY A 128 2.37 51.52 -3.50
CA GLY A 128 1.53 52.37 -2.62
C GLY A 128 0.03 52.19 -2.90
N GLY A 129 -0.89 51.94 -1.96
CA GLY A 129 -0.93 52.21 -0.53
C GLY A 129 -2.18 53.07 -0.24
N GLY A 130 -3.19 52.50 0.45
CA GLY A 130 -4.22 53.28 1.17
C GLY A 130 -5.69 53.09 0.78
N GLY A 131 -6.43 52.34 1.61
CA GLY A 131 -7.57 52.87 2.38
C GLY A 131 -8.97 53.01 1.74
N GLY A 132 -9.91 52.18 2.20
CA GLY A 132 -11.27 52.61 2.60
C GLY A 132 -12.46 52.12 1.76
N GLY A 133 -13.39 51.39 2.38
CA GLY A 133 -14.75 51.21 1.84
C GLY A 133 -15.48 49.92 2.23
N PHE A 134 -16.20 49.97 3.34
CA PHE A 134 -17.15 48.96 3.85
C PHE A 134 -18.27 48.62 2.84
N VAL A 135 -18.59 47.34 2.64
CA VAL A 135 -19.98 46.79 2.59
C VAL A 135 -19.99 45.37 3.17
N LYS A 136 -21.02 45.09 3.96
CA LYS A 136 -21.25 43.97 4.87
C LYS A 136 -22.11 42.89 4.19
N SER A 137 -21.75 41.61 4.31
CA SER A 137 -22.70 40.49 4.18
C SER A 137 -22.19 39.23 4.90
N GLU A 138 -22.72 39.03 6.10
CA GLU A 138 -23.18 37.79 6.75
C GLU A 138 -22.36 36.48 6.66
N GLN A 139 -21.84 36.07 7.83
CA GLN A 139 -21.51 34.68 8.18
C GLN A 139 -22.77 33.94 8.63
N PRO A 140 -22.87 32.60 8.47
CA PRO A 140 -23.57 31.78 9.43
C PRO A 140 -22.59 31.23 10.49
N ALA A 141 -23.06 31.26 11.73
CA ALA A 141 -22.33 30.94 12.95
C ALA A 141 -21.84 29.47 13.00
N ALA A 142 -20.55 29.29 13.29
CA ALA A 142 -20.02 28.03 13.80
C ALA A 142 -19.92 28.13 15.33
N SER A 143 -20.73 27.34 16.04
CA SER A 143 -20.63 27.18 17.48
C SER A 143 -19.35 26.41 17.82
N THR A 144 -18.34 27.10 18.34
CA THR A 144 -17.13 26.51 18.89
C THR A 144 -17.39 26.02 20.31
N ASN A 145 -17.20 24.72 20.56
CA ASN A 145 -17.00 24.19 21.90
C ASN A 145 -15.49 23.87 22.06
N PRO A 146 -14.76 24.50 23.00
CA PRO A 146 -13.32 24.34 23.10
C PRO A 146 -12.97 23.12 23.96
N ASN A 147 -12.98 21.93 23.35
CA ASN A 147 -12.15 20.81 23.80
C ASN A 147 -12.16 19.64 22.79
N THR A 148 -10.99 19.04 22.55
CA THR A 148 -10.75 17.76 21.83
C THR A 148 -10.86 17.74 20.28
N GLY A 149 -9.86 18.33 19.61
CA GLY A 149 -9.63 18.25 18.16
C GLY A 149 -9.45 16.82 17.61
N GLY A 150 -9.88 16.61 16.37
CA GLY A 150 -9.88 15.34 15.64
C GLY A 150 -11.30 15.01 15.18
N GLY A 151 -11.56 15.25 13.90
CA GLY A 151 -12.82 15.01 13.22
C GLY A 151 -12.78 13.75 12.36
N PHE A 152 -13.93 13.10 12.21
CA PHE A 152 -14.12 12.04 11.23
C PHE A 152 -14.47 12.66 9.87
N LEU A 153 -13.91 12.12 8.79
CA LEU A 153 -14.32 12.51 7.45
C LEU A 153 -15.64 11.80 7.09
N PRO A 154 -16.59 12.47 6.41
CA PRO A 154 -17.76 11.78 5.85
C PRO A 154 -17.27 10.77 4.80
N ALA A 155 -17.76 9.54 4.88
CA ALA A 155 -17.41 8.46 3.97
C ALA A 155 -18.45 8.35 2.84
N ASP A 156 -17.98 8.19 1.61
CA ASP A 156 -18.75 7.58 0.53
C ASP A 156 -18.72 6.06 0.76
N HIS A 157 -19.80 5.51 1.31
CA HIS A 157 -19.89 4.08 1.67
C HIS A 157 -20.40 3.22 0.50
N PRO A 158 -19.77 2.05 0.22
CA PRO A 158 -20.54 0.86 -0.12
C PRO A 158 -21.29 0.39 1.14
N ALA A 159 -22.54 -0.04 0.93
CA ALA A 159 -23.57 -0.25 1.94
C ALA A 159 -23.11 -0.98 3.22
N ALA A 160 -23.56 -0.45 4.36
CA ALA A 160 -23.55 -1.14 5.64
C ALA A 160 -24.27 -2.48 5.52
N THR A 161 -23.62 -3.55 5.98
CA THR A 161 -24.25 -4.84 6.23
C THR A 161 -25.27 -4.71 7.36
N ASN A 162 -26.43 -5.34 7.21
CA ASN A 162 -27.54 -5.26 8.15
C ASN A 162 -27.14 -5.77 9.55
N PRO A 163 -27.60 -5.13 10.64
CA PRO A 163 -27.38 -5.61 12.00
C PRO A 163 -28.30 -6.81 12.28
N GLY A 164 -27.74 -8.02 12.22
CA GLY A 164 -28.47 -9.24 12.61
C GLY A 164 -27.99 -10.53 11.95
N GLU A 165 -27.18 -10.45 10.90
CA GLU A 165 -26.61 -11.62 10.25
C GLU A 165 -25.15 -11.77 10.68
N PRO A 166 -24.71 -12.91 11.26
CA PRO A 166 -23.30 -13.12 11.53
C PRO A 166 -22.56 -12.94 10.19
N PRO A 167 -21.52 -12.08 10.13
CA PRO A 167 -20.82 -11.84 8.88
C PRO A 167 -20.32 -13.19 8.35
N VAL A 168 -20.58 -13.48 7.08
CA VAL A 168 -20.05 -14.67 6.42
C VAL A 168 -18.52 -14.52 6.37
N ILE A 169 -17.80 -15.14 7.32
CA ILE A 169 -16.33 -15.11 7.43
C ILE A 169 -15.72 -16.08 6.40
N GLN A 170 -16.04 -15.92 5.12
CA GLN A 170 -15.40 -16.74 4.09
C GLN A 170 -14.03 -16.13 3.73
N ASN A 171 -12.96 -16.84 4.07
CA ASN A 171 -11.57 -16.55 3.65
C ASN A 171 -11.06 -15.12 3.95
N GLN A 172 -11.53 -14.49 5.03
CA GLN A 172 -11.02 -13.17 5.41
C GLN A 172 -9.60 -13.30 5.96
N LYS A 173 -8.63 -12.60 5.35
CA LYS A 173 -7.30 -12.45 5.91
C LYS A 173 -7.32 -11.35 6.97
N PRO A 174 -6.53 -11.43 8.05
CA PRO A 174 -6.36 -10.30 8.94
C PRO A 174 -5.83 -9.08 8.18
N PRO A 175 -6.33 -7.87 8.48
CA PRO A 175 -5.91 -6.67 7.79
C PRO A 175 -4.43 -6.40 8.04
N ARG A 176 -3.74 -5.88 7.02
CA ARG A 176 -2.32 -5.49 7.11
C ARG A 176 -2.22 -4.06 7.63
N ILE A 177 -1.08 -3.67 8.18
CA ILE A 177 -0.79 -2.27 8.52
C ILE A 177 0.32 -1.77 7.61
N TYR A 178 0.07 -0.68 6.88
CA TYR A 178 1.10 0.08 6.19
C TYR A 178 1.35 1.39 6.92
N TYR A 179 2.50 1.49 7.59
CA TYR A 179 2.93 2.66 8.34
C TYR A 179 3.85 3.51 7.45
N ALA A 180 3.29 4.58 6.92
CA ALA A 180 3.97 5.47 6.00
C ALA A 180 4.51 6.71 6.71
N THR A 181 5.74 7.10 6.38
CA THR A 181 6.37 8.35 6.85
C THR A 181 6.97 9.10 5.66
N ARG A 182 7.42 10.34 5.87
CA ARG A 182 8.11 11.12 4.82
C ARG A 182 9.50 10.58 4.51
N THR A 183 10.24 10.16 5.53
CA THR A 183 11.67 9.81 5.40
C THR A 183 12.02 8.48 6.07
N HIS A 184 13.04 7.81 5.54
CA HIS A 184 13.59 6.59 6.14
C HIS A 184 14.16 6.82 7.56
N SER A 185 14.66 8.03 7.87
CA SER A 185 15.11 8.36 9.22
C SER A 185 13.96 8.37 10.22
N GLN A 186 12.76 8.84 9.83
CA GLN A 186 11.56 8.71 10.66
C GLN A 186 11.16 7.24 10.83
N ILE A 187 11.24 6.42 9.77
CA ILE A 187 10.99 4.97 9.89
C ILE A 187 11.93 4.36 10.92
N ALA A 188 13.23 4.66 10.88
CA ALA A 188 14.19 4.16 11.84
C ALA A 188 13.83 4.56 13.29
N GLN A 189 13.32 5.78 13.50
CA GLN A 189 12.81 6.21 14.80
C GLN A 189 11.58 5.39 15.24
N VAL A 190 10.60 5.18 14.35
CA VAL A 190 9.42 4.37 14.66
C VAL A 190 9.80 2.91 14.97
N VAL A 191 10.73 2.33 14.21
CA VAL A 191 11.25 0.98 14.47
C VAL A 191 11.99 0.93 15.81
N ALA A 192 12.72 1.97 16.20
CA ALA A 192 13.35 2.05 17.51
C ALA A 192 12.33 2.10 18.66
N GLU A 193 11.19 2.77 18.48
CA GLU A 193 10.08 2.73 19.43
C GLU A 193 9.43 1.34 19.47
N LEU A 194 9.21 0.70 18.31
CA LEU A 194 8.68 -0.66 18.22
C LEU A 194 9.57 -1.67 18.95
N LYS A 195 10.90 -1.54 18.83
CA LYS A 195 11.90 -2.37 19.54
C LYS A 195 11.78 -2.28 21.07
N ARG A 196 11.23 -1.18 21.61
CA ARG A 196 10.99 -0.99 23.06
C ARG A 196 9.62 -1.45 23.52
N SER A 197 8.75 -1.83 22.58
CA SER A 197 7.40 -2.33 22.88
C SER A 197 7.40 -3.85 23.11
N GLY A 198 6.27 -4.39 23.59
CA GLY A 198 6.05 -5.84 23.67
C GLY A 198 5.61 -6.48 22.35
N TYR A 199 5.51 -5.71 21.26
CA TYR A 199 5.02 -6.21 19.98
C TYR A 199 6.17 -6.71 19.09
N THR A 200 6.00 -7.89 18.52
CA THR A 200 6.94 -8.48 17.55
C THR A 200 6.18 -8.99 16.31
N PRO A 201 5.53 -8.10 15.55
CA PRO A 201 4.78 -8.50 14.36
C PRO A 201 5.72 -9.02 13.28
N ARG A 202 5.21 -9.85 12.35
CA ARG A 202 5.93 -10.08 11.09
C ARG A 202 5.99 -8.77 10.33
N MET A 203 7.20 -8.23 10.13
CA MET A 203 7.36 -6.90 9.57
C MET A 203 8.34 -6.84 8.41
N ALA A 204 8.18 -5.79 7.60
CA ALA A 204 9.13 -5.42 6.56
C ALA A 204 9.31 -3.89 6.53
N VAL A 205 10.49 -3.44 6.13
CA VAL A 205 10.76 -2.04 5.80
C VAL A 205 11.00 -1.97 4.30
N LEU A 206 10.28 -1.11 3.59
CA LEU A 206 10.43 -0.89 2.16
C LEU A 206 11.25 0.38 1.92
N ALA A 207 12.24 0.25 1.04
CA ALA A 207 13.13 1.33 0.62
C ALA A 207 13.71 1.02 -0.77
N SER A 208 14.34 2.01 -1.40
CA SER A 208 15.00 1.82 -2.70
C SER A 208 16.26 0.95 -2.59
N LYS A 209 16.78 0.49 -3.74
CA LYS A 209 18.04 -0.26 -3.82
C LYS A 209 19.21 0.54 -3.21
N GLN A 210 19.16 1.87 -3.25
CA GLN A 210 20.21 2.77 -2.72
C GLN A 210 20.40 2.63 -1.21
N HIS A 211 19.32 2.39 -0.46
CA HIS A 211 19.39 2.20 0.99
C HIS A 211 19.88 0.80 1.38
N TYR A 212 19.64 -0.21 0.53
CA TYR A 212 19.84 -1.61 0.88
C TYR A 212 21.05 -2.28 0.22
N CYS A 213 21.55 -1.77 -0.90
CA CYS A 213 22.58 -2.48 -1.65
C CYS A 213 23.89 -2.55 -0.86
N VAL A 214 24.37 -3.77 -0.66
CA VAL A 214 25.64 -4.06 0.03
C VAL A 214 26.70 -4.61 -0.92
N ASN A 215 26.38 -4.77 -2.21
CA ASN A 215 27.32 -5.22 -3.22
C ASN A 215 28.23 -4.05 -3.63
N SER A 216 29.52 -4.13 -3.28
CA SER A 216 30.51 -3.09 -3.60
C SER A 216 30.72 -2.89 -5.10
N HIS A 217 30.57 -3.94 -5.92
CA HIS A 217 30.70 -3.81 -7.37
C HIS A 217 29.57 -2.95 -7.94
N ALA A 218 28.32 -3.24 -7.58
CA ALA A 218 27.16 -2.46 -8.03
C ALA A 218 27.24 -0.99 -7.58
N ARG A 219 27.70 -0.74 -6.35
CA ARG A 219 27.85 0.64 -5.83
C ARG A 219 29.05 1.40 -6.39
N GLY A 220 30.06 0.70 -6.90
CA GLY A 220 31.28 1.29 -7.45
C GLY A 220 31.20 1.60 -8.95
N GLN A 221 30.16 1.13 -9.65
CA GLN A 221 29.97 1.43 -11.07
C GLN A 221 29.58 2.89 -11.30
N LYS A 222 29.99 3.43 -12.45
CA LYS A 222 29.61 4.78 -12.90
C LYS A 222 28.18 4.72 -13.42
N GLY A 223 27.26 5.45 -12.80
CA GLY A 223 25.86 5.54 -13.22
C GLY A 223 24.87 5.23 -12.07
N PRO A 224 23.56 5.17 -12.39
CA PRO A 224 22.53 4.80 -11.42
C PRO A 224 22.71 3.38 -10.89
N LEU A 225 22.60 3.21 -9.57
CA LEU A 225 22.74 1.91 -8.91
C LEU A 225 21.72 0.88 -9.43
N GLU A 226 20.54 1.34 -9.79
CA GLU A 226 19.45 0.52 -10.29
C GLU A 226 19.87 -0.23 -11.56
N GLN A 227 20.51 0.47 -12.51
CA GLN A 227 21.01 -0.09 -13.76
C GLN A 227 22.12 -1.11 -13.51
N ALA A 228 23.12 -0.73 -12.72
CA ALA A 228 24.21 -1.62 -12.30
C ALA A 228 23.70 -2.91 -11.63
N CYS A 229 22.68 -2.79 -10.78
CA CYS A 229 22.04 -3.93 -10.15
C CYS A 229 21.32 -4.82 -11.18
N ASP A 230 20.61 -4.23 -12.13
CA ASP A 230 19.82 -4.97 -13.11
C ASP A 230 20.72 -5.71 -14.12
N GLU A 231 21.84 -5.11 -14.53
CA GLU A 231 22.87 -5.78 -15.33
C GLU A 231 23.43 -7.01 -14.62
N LEU A 232 23.84 -6.87 -13.35
CA LEU A 232 24.34 -7.99 -12.55
C LEU A 232 23.30 -9.09 -12.33
N LEU A 233 22.01 -8.76 -12.34
CA LEU A 233 20.94 -9.75 -12.24
C LEU A 233 20.71 -10.47 -13.57
N LYS A 234 20.69 -9.74 -14.69
CA LYS A 234 20.58 -10.31 -16.04
C LYS A 234 21.70 -11.31 -16.32
N GLU A 235 22.93 -10.96 -15.95
CA GLU A 235 24.09 -11.84 -16.12
C GLU A 235 24.23 -12.90 -15.01
N SER A 236 23.32 -12.93 -14.04
CA SER A 236 23.37 -13.83 -12.87
C SER A 236 24.69 -13.73 -12.09
N GLN A 237 25.27 -12.54 -11.99
CA GLN A 237 26.54 -12.25 -11.32
C GLN A 237 26.38 -11.69 -9.90
N CYS A 238 25.17 -11.31 -9.50
CA CYS A 238 24.94 -10.81 -8.14
C CYS A 238 24.95 -11.95 -7.10
N ASN A 239 26.09 -12.18 -6.45
CA ASN A 239 26.24 -13.20 -5.39
C ASN A 239 25.31 -12.96 -4.20
N TYR A 240 25.02 -11.70 -3.86
CA TYR A 240 24.08 -11.37 -2.79
C TYR A 240 22.65 -11.80 -3.11
N PHE A 241 22.21 -11.64 -4.37
CA PHE A 241 20.87 -12.06 -4.80
C PHE A 241 20.70 -13.57 -4.66
N LYS A 242 21.72 -14.35 -5.05
CA LYS A 242 21.74 -15.81 -4.89
C LYS A 242 21.59 -16.24 -3.43
N GLY A 243 22.11 -15.45 -2.48
CA GLY A 243 22.04 -15.73 -1.04
C GLY A 243 20.75 -15.31 -0.33
N VAL A 244 19.74 -14.76 -1.03
CA VAL A 244 18.49 -14.28 -0.39
C VAL A 244 17.74 -15.39 0.35
N ASN A 245 17.61 -16.58 -0.26
CA ASN A 245 16.89 -17.70 0.36
C ASN A 245 17.59 -18.20 1.63
N THR A 246 18.92 -18.22 1.64
CA THR A 246 19.70 -18.55 2.85
C THR A 246 19.44 -17.54 3.96
N MET A 247 19.34 -16.25 3.60
CA MET A 247 19.11 -15.17 4.56
C MET A 247 17.69 -15.17 5.14
N LEU A 248 16.70 -15.68 4.41
CA LEU A 248 15.29 -15.75 4.85
C LEU A 248 15.10 -16.54 6.15
N ASN A 249 15.98 -17.52 6.40
CA ASN A 249 15.91 -18.39 7.58
C ASN A 249 16.61 -17.84 8.83
N THR A 250 17.24 -16.66 8.72
CA THR A 250 18.01 -16.06 9.82
C THR A 250 17.11 -15.43 10.89
N ALA A 251 17.64 -15.25 12.11
CA ALA A 251 16.86 -14.67 13.22
C ALA A 251 16.29 -13.27 12.92
N VAL A 252 16.94 -12.49 12.04
CA VAL A 252 16.51 -11.11 11.74
C VAL A 252 15.10 -11.05 11.15
N THR A 253 14.68 -12.10 10.43
CA THR A 253 13.33 -12.16 9.82
C THR A 253 12.22 -12.41 10.85
N ARG A 254 12.59 -12.77 12.08
CA ARG A 254 11.67 -13.05 13.20
C ARG A 254 11.75 -12.01 14.31
N THR A 255 12.56 -10.96 14.13
CA THR A 255 12.76 -9.89 15.11
C THR A 255 12.44 -8.54 14.50
N VAL A 256 12.14 -7.55 15.34
CA VAL A 256 12.01 -6.15 14.89
C VAL A 256 13.35 -5.66 14.34
N HIS A 257 13.37 -5.18 13.11
CA HIS A 257 14.59 -4.80 12.39
C HIS A 257 14.38 -3.55 11.53
N ASP A 258 15.46 -2.78 11.35
CA ASP A 258 15.52 -1.65 10.40
C ASP A 258 16.37 -2.01 9.17
N ILE A 259 16.59 -1.02 8.30
CA ILE A 259 17.38 -1.16 7.08
C ILE A 259 18.83 -1.54 7.42
N GLU A 260 19.40 -0.87 8.41
CA GLU A 260 20.78 -1.04 8.85
C GLU A 260 21.01 -2.45 9.39
N ASP A 261 20.09 -2.99 10.17
CA ASP A 261 20.15 -4.34 10.70
C ASP A 261 20.11 -5.39 9.58
N LEU A 262 19.21 -5.25 8.61
CA LEU A 262 19.18 -6.11 7.42
C LEU A 262 20.49 -6.03 6.63
N CYS A 263 21.04 -4.82 6.45
CA CYS A 263 22.32 -4.61 5.77
C CYS A 263 23.50 -5.27 6.51
N LYS A 264 23.55 -5.21 7.85
CA LYS A 264 24.57 -5.90 8.66
C LYS A 264 24.50 -7.41 8.47
N VAL A 265 23.29 -7.99 8.52
CA VAL A 265 23.10 -9.43 8.33
C VAL A 265 23.41 -9.83 6.89
N GLY A 266 23.00 -9.05 5.90
CA GLY A 266 23.24 -9.33 4.48
C GLY A 266 24.72 -9.33 4.11
N LYS A 267 25.51 -8.42 4.70
CA LYS A 267 26.98 -8.43 4.57
C LYS A 267 27.60 -9.70 5.13
N ARG A 268 27.15 -10.14 6.32
CA ARG A 268 27.67 -11.32 7.02
C ARG A 268 27.28 -12.64 6.34
N GLN A 269 26.03 -12.75 5.89
CA GLN A 269 25.44 -13.98 5.32
C GLN A 269 25.49 -14.03 3.78
N LYS A 270 26.08 -13.02 3.13
CA LYS A 270 26.12 -12.88 1.66
C LYS A 270 24.73 -12.98 1.01
N GLY A 271 23.71 -12.42 1.66
CA GLY A 271 22.34 -12.32 1.16
C GLY A 271 21.96 -10.87 0.86
N CYS A 272 21.13 -10.64 -0.16
CA CYS A 272 20.72 -9.29 -0.59
C CYS A 272 19.63 -8.73 0.33
N PRO A 273 19.90 -7.64 1.08
CA PRO A 273 18.91 -7.03 1.98
C PRO A 273 17.67 -6.50 1.23
N TYR A 274 17.86 -5.91 0.05
CA TYR A 274 16.76 -5.35 -0.76
C TYR A 274 15.74 -6.42 -1.17
N TYR A 275 16.22 -7.53 -1.75
CA TYR A 275 15.32 -8.60 -2.17
C TYR A 275 14.77 -9.39 -0.97
N LEU A 276 15.50 -9.45 0.14
CA LEU A 276 14.95 -10.00 1.38
C LEU A 276 13.77 -9.14 1.88
N SER A 277 13.91 -7.81 1.97
CA SER A 277 12.82 -6.95 2.45
C SER A 277 11.58 -7.03 1.56
N ARG A 278 11.75 -7.14 0.22
CA ARG A 278 10.66 -7.41 -0.73
C ARG A 278 9.98 -8.76 -0.50
N LYS A 279 10.72 -9.81 -0.12
CA LYS A 279 10.11 -11.10 0.24
C LYS A 279 9.37 -11.01 1.57
N LEU A 280 9.96 -10.36 2.57
CA LEU A 280 9.30 -10.17 3.87
C LEU A 280 8.01 -9.37 3.74
N SER A 281 7.95 -8.39 2.83
CA SER A 281 6.75 -7.59 2.61
C SER A 281 5.59 -8.34 1.96
N GLN A 282 5.76 -9.59 1.49
CA GLN A 282 4.65 -10.38 0.96
C GLN A 282 3.74 -10.91 2.08
N ASP A 283 4.34 -11.39 3.18
CA ASP A 283 3.62 -12.01 4.31
C ASP A 283 3.65 -11.17 5.60
N ALA A 284 4.08 -9.90 5.50
CA ALA A 284 4.17 -8.97 6.62
C ALA A 284 2.79 -8.52 7.10
N GLU A 285 2.63 -8.50 8.42
CA GLU A 285 1.52 -7.91 9.17
C GLU A 285 1.69 -6.40 9.31
N LEU A 286 2.94 -5.92 9.39
CA LEU A 286 3.31 -4.51 9.48
C LEU A 286 4.37 -4.16 8.42
N ILE A 287 4.06 -3.25 7.52
CA ILE A 287 5.00 -2.71 6.52
C ILE A 287 5.30 -1.26 6.88
N PHE A 288 6.58 -0.90 6.94
CA PHE A 288 7.02 0.48 6.93
C PHE A 288 7.47 0.90 5.54
N GLY A 289 7.15 2.12 5.12
CA GLY A 289 7.65 2.65 3.85
C GLY A 289 7.42 4.16 3.71
N PRO A 290 7.96 4.77 2.66
CA PRO A 290 7.74 6.19 2.41
C PRO A 290 6.35 6.46 1.78
N TYR A 291 5.83 7.68 1.96
CA TYR A 291 4.51 8.09 1.42
C TYR A 291 4.35 7.87 -0.08
N ASN A 292 5.40 8.17 -0.84
CA ASN A 292 5.36 8.08 -2.30
C ASN A 292 5.06 6.66 -2.77
N TYR A 293 5.32 5.62 -1.98
CA TYR A 293 5.00 4.24 -2.36
C TYR A 293 3.49 3.96 -2.33
N LEU A 294 2.71 4.77 -1.59
CA LEU A 294 1.25 4.68 -1.55
C LEU A 294 0.59 5.68 -2.50
N VAL A 295 1.16 6.89 -2.60
CA VAL A 295 0.54 8.01 -3.34
C VAL A 295 0.86 7.96 -4.84
N ASP A 296 2.05 7.53 -5.23
CA ASP A 296 2.41 7.36 -6.64
C ASP A 296 1.87 6.00 -7.16
N PRO A 297 0.90 5.99 -8.10
CA PRO A 297 0.32 4.75 -8.59
C PRO A 297 1.32 3.86 -9.34
N VAL A 298 2.34 4.44 -9.97
CA VAL A 298 3.38 3.69 -10.69
C VAL A 298 4.27 2.95 -9.69
N VAL A 299 4.72 3.65 -8.64
CA VAL A 299 5.53 3.05 -7.59
C VAL A 299 4.73 2.01 -6.81
N CYS A 300 3.49 2.32 -6.43
CA CYS A 300 2.60 1.41 -5.71
C CYS A 300 2.44 0.07 -6.45
N ARG A 301 2.15 0.12 -7.76
CA ARG A 301 2.05 -1.09 -8.61
C ARG A 301 3.38 -1.82 -8.75
N SER A 302 4.49 -1.11 -8.96
CA SER A 302 5.82 -1.71 -9.09
C SER A 302 6.29 -2.41 -7.80
N MET A 303 5.87 -1.88 -6.66
CA MET A 303 6.16 -2.46 -5.36
C MET A 303 5.26 -3.65 -5.03
N GLY A 304 4.14 -3.82 -5.74
CA GLY A 304 3.15 -4.87 -5.49
C GLY A 304 2.40 -4.64 -4.18
N ILE A 305 2.11 -3.37 -3.86
CA ILE A 305 1.38 -2.99 -2.64
C ILE A 305 -0.11 -3.10 -2.92
N GLU A 306 -0.79 -4.00 -2.22
CA GLU A 306 -2.24 -4.14 -2.22
C GLU A 306 -2.83 -3.26 -1.10
N LEU A 307 -3.80 -2.41 -1.44
CA LEU A 307 -4.45 -1.50 -0.48
C LEU A 307 -5.75 -2.07 0.09
N GLU A 308 -6.32 -3.11 -0.54
CA GLU A 308 -7.48 -3.79 0.02
C GLU A 308 -7.15 -4.41 1.38
N ASN A 309 -8.12 -4.37 2.31
CA ASN A 309 -7.98 -4.95 3.64
C ASN A 309 -6.67 -4.50 4.36
N THR A 310 -6.32 -3.23 4.21
CA THR A 310 -5.09 -2.65 4.77
C THR A 310 -5.41 -1.37 5.54
N ILE A 311 -4.89 -1.29 6.76
CA ILE A 311 -4.85 -0.07 7.57
C ILE A 311 -3.67 0.77 7.08
N ILE A 312 -3.95 1.98 6.59
CA ILE A 312 -2.93 2.92 6.15
C ILE A 312 -2.76 4.01 7.21
N ILE A 313 -1.53 4.21 7.67
CA ILE A 313 -1.17 5.24 8.64
C ILE A 313 -0.20 6.20 7.96
N PHE A 314 -0.58 7.47 7.84
CA PHE A 314 0.32 8.55 7.43
C PHE A 314 0.78 9.31 8.69
N ASP A 315 2.03 9.14 9.11
CA ASP A 315 2.60 9.82 10.30
C ASP A 315 3.42 11.05 9.91
N GLU A 316 3.03 12.23 10.40
CA GLU A 316 3.49 13.56 9.94
C GLU A 316 2.99 13.90 8.52
N ALA A 317 1.70 13.70 8.26
CA ALA A 317 1.06 13.81 6.94
C ALA A 317 0.94 15.24 6.37
N HIS A 318 1.56 16.24 6.99
CA HIS A 318 1.45 17.64 6.55
C HIS A 318 2.11 17.92 5.19
N ASN A 319 2.94 17.01 4.67
CA ASN A 319 3.55 17.12 3.34
C ASN A 319 2.89 16.21 2.29
N ILE A 320 1.76 15.57 2.59
CA ILE A 320 1.17 14.60 1.66
C ILE A 320 0.69 15.26 0.36
N GLU A 321 0.25 16.51 0.43
CA GLU A 321 -0.15 17.32 -0.73
C GLU A 321 1.01 17.55 -1.71
N ASP A 322 2.20 17.88 -1.20
CA ASP A 322 3.39 18.10 -2.02
C ASP A 322 3.82 16.79 -2.69
N VAL A 323 3.83 15.69 -1.94
CA VAL A 323 4.18 14.36 -2.46
C VAL A 323 3.18 13.93 -3.56
N ALA A 324 1.89 14.19 -3.37
CA ALA A 324 0.87 13.89 -4.37
C ALA A 324 1.04 14.74 -5.63
N ARG A 325 1.33 16.03 -5.46
CA ARG A 325 1.57 16.95 -6.56
C ARG A 325 2.80 16.55 -7.36
N GLU A 326 3.91 16.21 -6.70
CA GLU A 326 5.12 15.72 -7.36
C GLU A 326 4.86 14.43 -8.15
N ALA A 327 4.15 13.46 -7.57
CA ALA A 327 3.81 12.20 -8.23
C ALA A 327 2.92 12.37 -9.48
N ALA A 328 2.15 13.45 -9.55
CA ALA A 328 1.27 13.77 -10.67
C ALA A 328 1.89 14.79 -11.65
N SER A 329 3.08 15.30 -11.38
CA SER A 329 3.75 16.31 -12.20
C SER A 329 4.82 15.69 -13.09
N LEU A 330 5.02 16.28 -14.27
CA LEU A 330 6.09 15.92 -15.20
C LEU A 330 6.73 17.20 -15.72
N ASP A 331 8.02 17.37 -15.44
CA ASP A 331 8.82 18.46 -15.99
C ASP A 331 9.57 17.97 -17.23
N LEU A 332 9.40 18.71 -18.33
CA LEU A 332 10.05 18.41 -19.61
C LEU A 332 11.05 19.52 -19.94
N GLU A 333 12.33 19.20 -19.87
CA GLU A 333 13.37 20.12 -20.33
C GLU A 333 13.46 20.12 -21.85
N ARG A 334 13.78 21.29 -22.43
CA ARG A 334 13.94 21.44 -23.89
C ARG A 334 14.93 20.42 -24.45
N PHE A 335 16.01 20.13 -23.72
CA PHE A 335 17.01 19.16 -24.14
C PHE A 335 16.41 17.75 -24.30
N THR A 336 15.66 17.28 -23.30
CA THR A 336 14.96 15.98 -23.34
C THR A 336 13.99 15.89 -24.52
N VAL A 337 13.21 16.95 -24.77
CA VAL A 337 12.28 16.99 -25.91
C VAL A 337 13.04 16.90 -27.24
N MET A 338 14.15 17.64 -27.40
CA MET A 338 14.94 17.60 -28.62
C MET A 338 15.60 16.23 -28.85
N GLU A 339 16.12 15.59 -27.80
CA GLU A 339 16.70 14.24 -27.91
C GLU A 339 15.67 13.21 -28.36
N THR A 340 14.44 13.27 -27.82
CA THR A 340 13.36 12.35 -28.17
C THR A 340 12.86 12.53 -29.60
N LEU A 341 12.98 13.74 -30.17
CA LEU A 341 12.58 14.03 -31.56
C LEU A 341 13.63 13.62 -32.61
N VAL A 342 14.87 13.35 -32.18
CA VAL A 342 15.99 13.01 -33.06
C VAL A 342 16.28 11.50 -33.08
N ALA A 343 15.74 10.74 -32.12
CA ALA A 343 15.79 9.28 -32.07
C ALA A 343 14.69 8.63 -32.90
#